data_AF-A0A8B7D1G1-F1
#
_entry.id   AF-A0A8B7D1G1-F1
#
_cell.length_a   1.000
_cell.length_b   1.000
_cell.length_c   1.000
_cell.angle_alpha   90.00
_cell.angle_beta   90.00
_cell.angle_gamma   90.00
#
_symmetry.space_group_name_H-M   'P 1'
#
loop_
_entity.id
_entity.type
_entity.pdbx_description
1 polymer ?
#
loop_
_entity_poly.entity_id
_entity_poly.type
_entity_poly.pdbx_seq_one_letter_code
_entity_poly.pdbx_strand_id
1 'polypeptide(L)'
;MGRGRVELKRIENKINRQVTFSKRRNGLLKKAYELSVLCDVEVAAIIFSNRGRLFEFCSTSSMLETIERYQKCSYNASDAIVPPKETQNSYHEYLKLKARVEFLQRSQRNLLGEDLGPLSVKELEQLDNQIEISLKHIRSTKTQLMLDQLCDVKRKEQMLQEANKALRRKLEEGTNNPLQLSWQNGANDVGNAPCGGEPPQSQGFFQPLGCEPSLQIGYHPVCIDQLNTEAAATQNVNGYFPWWI
;
A
#
# COMPACT_ATOMS: atom_id res chain seq x y z
N MET A 1 32.03 10.38 53.89
CA MET A 1 31.92 11.75 53.35
C MET A 1 30.49 12.06 52.91
N GLY A 2 29.63 12.48 53.84
CA GLY A 2 28.27 12.94 53.50
C GLY A 2 28.32 14.38 52.97
N ARG A 3 27.95 14.61 51.71
CA ARG A 3 27.60 15.97 51.24
C ARG A 3 26.28 16.40 51.90
N GLY A 4 26.16 17.68 52.24
CA GLY A 4 25.09 18.23 53.07
C GLY A 4 23.66 18.05 52.55
N ARG A 5 22.68 18.48 53.36
CA ARG A 5 21.24 18.34 53.10
C ARG A 5 20.87 18.88 51.71
N VAL A 6 20.14 18.08 50.94
CA VAL A 6 19.66 18.41 49.59
C VAL A 6 18.15 18.59 49.64
N GLU A 7 17.64 19.66 49.03
CA GLU A 7 16.20 19.91 48.89
C GLU A 7 15.51 18.86 47.99
N LEU A 8 14.26 18.53 48.31
CA LEU A 8 13.43 17.63 47.49
C LEU A 8 12.79 18.38 46.32
N LYS A 9 13.62 18.81 45.37
CA LYS A 9 13.21 19.39 44.09
C LYS A 9 13.96 18.76 42.92
N ARG A 10 13.49 19.02 41.70
CA ARG A 10 14.16 18.58 40.47
C ARG A 10 15.58 19.16 40.41
N ILE A 11 16.57 18.30 40.16
CA ILE A 11 17.96 18.71 39.97
C ILE A 11 18.10 19.20 38.53
N GLU A 12 18.30 20.50 38.29
CA GLU A 12 18.32 21.04 36.93
C GLU A 12 19.57 20.65 36.13
N ASN A 13 20.75 20.69 36.75
CA ASN A 13 22.00 20.27 36.11
C ASN A 13 21.92 18.80 35.66
N LYS A 14 22.02 18.57 34.34
CA LYS A 14 21.85 17.27 33.70
C LYS A 14 22.85 16.21 34.19
N ILE A 15 24.11 16.60 34.43
CA ILE A 15 25.19 15.71 34.88
C ILE A 15 24.93 15.29 36.33
N ASN A 16 24.69 16.26 37.21
CA ASN A 16 24.38 15.99 38.62
C ASN A 16 23.11 15.15 38.76
N ARG A 17 22.08 15.40 37.93
CA ARG A 17 20.86 14.58 37.88
C ARG A 17 21.14 13.14 37.45
N GLN A 18 21.98 12.91 36.43
CA GLN A 18 22.33 11.55 35.98
C GLN A 18 23.09 10.76 37.04
N VAL A 19 24.10 11.38 37.67
CA VAL A 19 24.89 10.74 38.75
C VAL A 19 24.01 10.47 39.98
N THR A 20 23.14 11.42 40.35
CA THR A 20 22.22 11.27 41.48
C THR A 20 21.16 10.21 41.20
N PHE A 21 20.60 10.15 39.99
CA PHE A 21 19.67 9.10 39.56
C PHE A 21 20.32 7.72 39.71
N SER A 22 21.51 7.52 39.16
CA SER A 22 22.21 6.23 39.22
C SER A 22 22.45 5.78 40.68
N LYS A 23 22.87 6.71 41.56
CA LYS A 23 23.09 6.42 42.99
C LYS A 23 21.78 6.18 43.76
N ARG A 24 20.77 7.03 43.61
CA ARG A 24 19.48 6.91 44.31
C ARG A 24 18.67 5.71 43.84
N ARG A 25 18.66 5.42 42.53
CA ARG A 25 18.06 4.19 41.97
C ARG A 25 18.67 2.97 42.63
N ASN A 26 20.01 2.83 42.58
CA ASN A 26 20.69 1.67 43.19
C ASN A 26 20.44 1.60 44.71
N GLY A 27 20.39 2.73 45.42
CA GLY A 27 20.02 2.77 46.83
C GLY A 27 18.59 2.33 47.11
N LEU A 28 17.63 2.74 46.28
CA LEU A 28 16.22 2.31 46.38
C LEU A 28 16.09 0.80 46.14
N LEU A 29 16.72 0.26 45.09
CA LEU A 29 16.67 -1.17 44.80
C LEU A 29 17.31 -2.01 45.91
N LYS A 30 18.43 -1.55 46.49
CA LYS A 30 19.02 -2.19 47.68
C LYS A 30 18.05 -2.21 48.86
N LYS A 31 17.32 -1.12 49.11
CA LYS A 31 16.32 -1.07 50.19
C LYS A 31 15.10 -1.93 49.94
N ALA A 32 14.66 -2.06 48.70
CA ALA A 32 13.60 -2.99 48.31
C ALA A 32 14.03 -4.46 48.53
N TYR A 33 15.27 -4.79 48.20
CA TYR A 33 15.87 -6.10 48.48
C TYR A 33 16.05 -6.36 49.99
N GLU A 34 16.59 -5.40 50.74
CA GLU A 34 16.70 -5.47 52.21
C GLU A 34 15.32 -5.75 52.83
N LEU A 35 14.28 -5.01 52.42
CA LEU A 35 12.92 -5.19 52.95
C LEU A 35 12.30 -6.55 52.61
N SER A 36 12.44 -7.01 51.36
CA SER A 36 11.88 -8.30 50.95
C SER A 36 12.52 -9.47 51.69
N VAL A 37 13.84 -9.45 51.91
CA VAL A 37 14.56 -10.50 52.65
C VAL A 37 14.32 -10.42 54.16
N LEU A 38 14.28 -9.22 54.77
CA LEU A 38 14.16 -9.07 56.23
C LEU A 38 12.75 -9.33 56.75
N CYS A 39 11.72 -9.11 55.93
CA CYS A 39 10.31 -9.21 56.35
C CYS A 39 9.51 -10.29 55.60
N ASP A 40 10.14 -11.06 54.71
CA ASP A 40 9.49 -12.04 53.82
C ASP A 40 8.28 -11.45 53.06
N VAL A 41 8.51 -10.29 52.43
CA VAL A 41 7.49 -9.55 51.68
C VAL A 41 7.85 -9.42 50.22
N GLU A 42 6.84 -9.53 49.34
CA GLU A 42 7.03 -9.31 47.91
C GLU A 42 7.14 -7.82 47.60
N VAL A 43 8.24 -7.42 46.94
CA VAL A 43 8.52 -6.03 46.59
C VAL A 43 8.92 -5.93 45.13
N ALA A 44 8.18 -5.11 44.38
CA ALA A 44 8.53 -4.71 43.02
C ALA A 44 8.73 -3.19 42.92
N ALA A 45 9.67 -2.77 42.06
CA ALA A 45 9.92 -1.37 41.75
C ALA A 45 10.14 -1.18 40.25
N ILE A 46 9.38 -0.28 39.63
CA ILE A 46 9.45 0.05 38.21
C ILE A 46 9.85 1.52 38.06
N ILE A 47 10.92 1.81 37.32
CA ILE A 47 11.53 3.14 37.25
C ILE A 47 11.84 3.50 35.79
N PHE A 48 11.06 4.42 35.24
CA PHE A 48 11.35 5.02 33.93
C PHE A 48 12.26 6.25 34.06
N SER A 49 13.36 6.26 33.32
CA SER A 49 14.18 7.47 33.17
C SER A 49 13.52 8.49 32.25
N ASN A 50 13.98 9.75 32.31
CA ASN A 50 13.52 10.82 31.41
C ASN A 50 13.89 10.61 29.92
N ARG A 51 14.51 9.49 29.56
CA ARG A 51 14.78 9.04 28.18
C ARG A 51 14.04 7.74 27.84
N GLY A 52 12.99 7.39 28.58
CA GLY A 52 12.19 6.18 28.35
C GLY A 52 12.86 4.86 28.76
N ARG A 53 14.15 4.84 29.14
CA ARG A 53 14.80 3.60 29.60
C ARG A 53 14.16 3.13 30.90
N LEU A 54 13.66 1.90 30.88
CA LEU A 54 13.16 1.13 32.01
C LEU A 54 14.33 0.64 32.88
N PHE A 55 14.13 0.68 34.20
CA PHE A 55 14.91 -0.05 35.19
C PHE A 55 13.93 -0.65 36.18
N GLU A 56 14.08 -1.93 36.48
CA GLU A 56 13.14 -2.66 37.32
C GLU A 56 13.86 -3.52 38.35
N PHE A 57 13.12 -3.91 39.38
CA PHE A 57 13.51 -4.85 40.42
C PHE A 57 12.26 -5.59 40.87
N CYS A 58 12.37 -6.90 40.99
CA CYS A 58 11.38 -7.78 41.61
C CYS A 58 12.10 -8.64 42.66
N SER A 59 11.45 -8.92 43.78
CA SER A 59 11.96 -9.90 44.76
C SER A 59 11.68 -11.34 44.36
N THR A 60 10.76 -11.60 43.44
CA THR A 60 10.43 -12.93 42.89
C THR A 60 11.01 -13.13 41.49
N SER A 61 10.76 -14.31 40.92
CA SER A 61 11.20 -14.71 39.58
C SER A 61 10.59 -13.91 38.42
N SER A 62 9.45 -13.22 38.64
CA SER A 62 8.70 -12.59 37.55
C SER A 62 8.01 -11.29 38.00
N MET A 63 8.42 -10.18 37.39
CA MET A 63 7.74 -8.88 37.51
C MET A 63 6.26 -8.97 37.06
N LEU A 64 5.95 -9.80 36.07
CA LEU A 64 4.58 -9.97 35.57
C LEU A 64 3.67 -10.60 36.64
N GLU A 65 4.14 -11.61 37.36
CA GLU A 65 3.38 -12.26 38.44
C GLU A 65 3.05 -11.28 39.59
N THR A 66 4.00 -10.42 39.95
CA THR A 66 3.76 -9.37 40.97
C THR A 66 2.75 -8.33 40.47
N ILE A 67 2.81 -7.94 39.19
CA ILE A 67 1.84 -7.00 38.58
C ILE A 67 0.44 -7.64 38.53
N GLU A 68 0.32 -8.89 38.10
CA GLU A 68 -0.96 -9.62 38.07
C GLU A 68 -1.56 -9.77 39.48
N ARG A 69 -0.74 -10.08 40.48
CA ARG A 69 -1.19 -10.14 41.88
C ARG A 69 -1.62 -8.78 42.40
N TYR A 70 -0.86 -7.71 42.12
CA TYR A 70 -1.24 -6.34 42.45
C TYR A 70 -2.57 -5.98 41.81
N GLN A 71 -2.76 -6.26 40.51
CA GLN A 71 -4.02 -6.03 39.81
C GLN A 71 -5.18 -6.76 40.49
N LYS A 72 -5.04 -8.08 40.73
CA LYS A 72 -6.05 -8.89 41.40
C LYS A 72 -6.44 -8.34 42.78
N CYS A 73 -5.47 -7.92 43.59
CA CYS A 73 -5.73 -7.35 44.92
C CYS A 73 -6.28 -5.92 44.87
N SER A 74 -5.76 -5.07 43.96
CA SER A 74 -6.17 -3.67 43.83
C SER A 74 -7.58 -3.54 43.27
N TYR A 75 -7.94 -4.34 42.25
CA TYR A 75 -9.27 -4.29 41.64
C TYR A 75 -10.34 -4.85 42.58
N ASN A 76 -10.07 -5.96 43.29
CA ASN A 76 -10.99 -6.52 44.29
C ASN A 76 -11.20 -5.60 45.52
N ALA A 77 -10.34 -4.60 45.73
CA ALA A 77 -10.48 -3.63 46.81
C ALA A 77 -11.13 -2.31 46.37
N SER A 78 -11.39 -2.12 45.07
CA SER A 78 -11.80 -0.82 44.48
C SER A 78 -13.19 -0.80 43.84
N ASP A 79 -14.10 -1.70 44.25
CA ASP A 79 -15.51 -1.79 43.81
C ASP A 79 -16.38 -0.55 44.17
N ALA A 80 -15.79 0.57 44.60
CA ALA A 80 -16.50 1.68 45.20
C ALA A 80 -16.55 3.00 44.40
N ILE A 81 -15.65 3.26 43.43
CA ILE A 81 -15.49 4.65 42.88
C ILE A 81 -15.45 4.79 41.34
N VAL A 82 -14.97 3.83 40.54
CA VAL A 82 -15.01 3.90 39.06
C VAL A 82 -15.27 2.51 38.47
N PRO A 83 -16.21 2.32 37.52
CA PRO A 83 -16.62 0.98 37.10
C PRO A 83 -15.54 0.27 36.23
N PRO A 84 -15.07 -0.93 36.60
CA PRO A 84 -14.02 -1.65 35.85
C PRO A 84 -14.46 -2.16 34.47
N LYS A 85 -15.76 -2.13 34.17
CA LYS A 85 -16.34 -2.63 32.91
C LYS A 85 -15.75 -1.96 31.67
N GLU A 86 -15.54 -0.65 31.64
CA GLU A 86 -15.20 0.03 30.37
C GLU A 86 -13.77 -0.29 29.89
N THR A 87 -12.77 -0.27 30.78
CA THR A 87 -11.39 -0.62 30.39
C THR A 87 -11.23 -2.13 30.13
N GLN A 88 -11.88 -2.98 30.91
CA GLN A 88 -11.84 -4.43 30.70
C GLN A 88 -12.59 -4.84 29.42
N ASN A 89 -13.74 -4.23 29.13
CA ASN A 89 -14.44 -4.39 27.85
C ASN A 89 -13.60 -3.87 26.69
N SER A 90 -12.94 -2.71 26.82
CA SER A 90 -12.09 -2.14 25.77
C SER A 90 -10.94 -3.09 25.39
N TYR A 91 -10.27 -3.70 26.37
CA TYR A 91 -9.24 -4.71 26.11
C TYR A 91 -9.82 -6.01 25.53
N HIS A 92 -11.00 -6.46 25.99
CA HIS A 92 -11.67 -7.63 25.45
C HIS A 92 -12.11 -7.43 23.99
N GLU A 93 -12.72 -6.30 23.65
CA GLU A 93 -13.09 -5.95 22.28
C GLU A 93 -11.85 -5.74 21.40
N TYR A 94 -10.73 -5.21 21.94
CA TYR A 94 -9.45 -5.20 21.23
C TYR A 94 -8.96 -6.62 20.89
N LEU A 95 -8.97 -7.56 21.84
CA LEU A 95 -8.56 -8.95 21.59
C LEU A 95 -9.45 -9.64 20.56
N LYS A 96 -10.76 -9.43 20.64
CA LYS A 96 -11.77 -9.93 19.69
C LYS A 96 -11.57 -9.35 18.28
N LEU A 97 -11.31 -8.04 18.18
CA LEU A 97 -10.98 -7.38 16.92
C LEU A 97 -9.66 -7.90 16.34
N LYS A 98 -8.62 -8.05 17.19
CA LYS A 98 -7.32 -8.61 16.79
C LYS A 98 -7.47 -10.02 16.21
N ALA A 99 -8.19 -10.91 16.90
CA ALA A 99 -8.48 -12.25 16.41
C ALA A 99 -9.24 -12.23 15.07
N ARG A 100 -10.16 -11.28 14.89
CA ARG A 100 -10.86 -11.09 13.61
C ARG A 100 -9.94 -10.61 12.49
N VAL A 101 -9.01 -9.70 12.78
CA VAL A 101 -8.00 -9.23 11.81
C VAL A 101 -7.05 -10.36 11.42
N GLU A 102 -6.54 -11.13 12.38
CA GLU A 102 -5.66 -12.28 12.12
C GLU A 102 -6.37 -13.36 11.28
N PHE A 103 -7.66 -13.62 11.56
CA PHE A 103 -8.49 -14.51 10.74
C PHE A 103 -8.65 -13.97 9.31
N LEU A 104 -8.97 -12.69 9.13
CA LEU A 104 -9.15 -12.09 7.81
C LEU A 104 -7.84 -12.06 7.01
N GLN A 105 -6.71 -11.78 7.65
CA GLN A 105 -5.38 -11.81 7.03
C GLN A 105 -5.00 -13.24 6.59
N ARG A 106 -5.25 -14.26 7.43
CA ARG A 106 -5.06 -15.66 7.02
C ARG A 106 -6.00 -16.02 5.86
N SER A 107 -7.29 -15.64 5.93
CA SER A 107 -8.25 -15.86 4.84
C SER A 107 -7.82 -15.20 3.53
N GLN A 108 -7.24 -13.99 3.58
CA GLN A 108 -6.72 -13.30 2.40
C GLN A 108 -5.53 -14.04 1.81
N ARG A 109 -4.57 -14.47 2.62
CA ARG A 109 -3.41 -15.25 2.18
C ARG A 109 -3.83 -16.56 1.52
N ASN A 110 -4.77 -17.28 2.11
CA ASN A 110 -5.35 -18.49 1.52
C ASN A 110 -5.97 -18.20 0.14
N LEU A 111 -6.74 -17.11 0.00
CA LEU A 111 -7.31 -16.66 -1.30
C LEU A 111 -6.25 -16.28 -2.34
N LEU A 112 -5.02 -15.94 -1.92
CA LEU A 112 -3.87 -15.69 -2.79
C LEU A 112 -3.03 -16.96 -3.07
N GLY A 113 -3.41 -18.12 -2.51
CA GLY A 113 -2.69 -19.39 -2.65
C GLY A 113 -1.55 -19.59 -1.64
N GLU A 114 -1.42 -18.72 -0.64
CA GLU A 114 -0.40 -18.79 0.41
C GLU A 114 -0.89 -19.60 1.64
N ASP A 115 0.03 -20.19 2.40
CA ASP A 115 -0.23 -20.87 3.69
C ASP A 115 -1.37 -21.91 3.68
N LEU A 116 -1.59 -22.60 2.56
CA LEU A 116 -2.68 -23.57 2.39
C LEU A 116 -2.51 -24.86 3.22
N GLY A 117 -1.29 -25.18 3.68
CA GLY A 117 -0.95 -26.44 4.37
C GLY A 117 -1.80 -26.83 5.59
N PRO A 118 -2.33 -25.89 6.42
CA PRO A 118 -3.22 -26.21 7.53
C PRO A 118 -4.69 -26.49 7.13
N LEU A 119 -5.08 -26.28 5.87
CA LEU A 119 -6.46 -26.50 5.40
C LEU A 119 -6.72 -27.99 5.15
N SER A 120 -7.91 -28.46 5.48
CA SER A 120 -8.40 -29.76 5.02
C SER A 120 -8.80 -29.74 3.55
N VAL A 121 -8.85 -30.92 2.91
CA VAL A 121 -9.25 -31.08 1.50
C VAL A 121 -10.60 -30.41 1.20
N LYS A 122 -11.57 -30.52 2.12
CA LYS A 122 -12.91 -29.91 1.97
C LYS A 122 -12.87 -28.39 2.01
N GLU A 123 -12.02 -27.81 2.86
CA GLU A 123 -11.85 -26.36 2.93
C GLU A 123 -11.13 -25.83 1.69
N LEU A 124 -10.18 -26.61 1.14
CA LEU A 124 -9.49 -26.28 -0.11
C LEU A 124 -10.44 -26.36 -1.32
N GLU A 125 -11.28 -27.40 -1.42
CA GLU A 125 -12.34 -27.50 -2.42
C GLU A 125 -13.32 -26.32 -2.32
N GLN A 126 -13.73 -25.94 -1.11
CA GLN A 126 -14.62 -24.78 -0.91
C GLN A 126 -13.96 -23.46 -1.34
N LEU A 127 -12.67 -23.29 -1.05
CA LEU A 127 -11.87 -22.12 -1.44
C LEU A 127 -11.73 -22.02 -2.97
N ASP A 128 -11.43 -23.13 -3.65
CA ASP A 128 -11.29 -23.20 -5.10
C ASP A 128 -12.61 -22.85 -5.81
N ASN A 129 -13.72 -23.47 -5.40
CA ASN A 129 -15.07 -23.13 -5.88
C ASN A 129 -15.41 -21.64 -5.67
N GLN A 130 -15.04 -21.05 -4.53
CA GLN A 130 -15.26 -19.63 -4.25
C GLN A 130 -14.46 -18.74 -5.22
N ILE A 131 -13.21 -19.10 -5.49
CA ILE A 131 -12.33 -18.37 -6.42
C ILE A 131 -12.85 -18.52 -7.86
N GLU A 132 -13.24 -19.72 -8.30
CA GLU A 132 -13.76 -19.96 -9.66
C GLU A 132 -15.02 -19.12 -9.93
N ILE A 133 -16.01 -19.16 -9.05
CA ILE A 133 -17.26 -18.39 -9.18
C ILE A 133 -16.96 -16.89 -9.23
N SER A 134 -16.07 -16.41 -8.36
CA SER A 134 -15.69 -14.99 -8.29
C SER A 134 -14.94 -14.54 -9.55
N LEU A 135 -13.99 -15.34 -10.04
CA LEU A 135 -13.25 -15.06 -11.28
C LEU A 135 -14.18 -15.08 -12.51
N LYS A 136 -15.12 -16.02 -12.57
CA LYS A 136 -16.14 -16.08 -13.64
C LYS A 136 -17.00 -14.82 -13.65
N HIS A 137 -17.44 -14.35 -12.47
CA HIS A 137 -18.19 -13.11 -12.36
C HIS A 137 -17.36 -11.89 -12.78
N ILE A 138 -16.14 -11.73 -12.26
CA ILE A 138 -15.23 -10.63 -12.61
C ILE A 138 -14.95 -10.59 -14.12
N ARG A 139 -14.67 -11.75 -14.74
CA ARG A 139 -14.46 -11.86 -16.19
C ARG A 139 -15.71 -11.43 -16.96
N SER A 140 -16.89 -11.94 -16.59
CA SER A 140 -18.16 -11.58 -17.24
C SER A 140 -18.44 -10.07 -17.16
N THR A 141 -18.28 -9.46 -15.98
CA THR A 141 -18.50 -8.03 -15.77
C THR A 141 -17.49 -7.18 -16.55
N LYS A 142 -16.21 -7.59 -16.58
CA LYS A 142 -15.18 -6.92 -17.38
C LYS A 142 -15.45 -7.00 -18.89
N THR A 143 -15.87 -8.15 -19.39
CA THR A 143 -16.26 -8.34 -20.80
C THR A 143 -17.48 -7.48 -21.15
N GLN A 144 -18.50 -7.45 -20.30
CA GLN A 144 -19.69 -6.61 -20.53
C GLN A 144 -19.31 -5.13 -20.63
N LEU A 145 -18.53 -4.62 -19.68
CA LEU A 145 -18.05 -3.23 -19.68
C LEU A 145 -17.30 -2.88 -20.97
N MET A 146 -16.45 -3.78 -21.46
CA MET A 146 -15.71 -3.59 -22.73
C MET A 146 -16.63 -3.57 -23.95
N LEU A 147 -17.68 -4.41 -23.98
CA LEU A 147 -18.68 -4.41 -25.05
C LEU A 147 -19.52 -3.13 -25.04
N ASP A 148 -19.93 -2.65 -23.86
CA ASP A 148 -20.70 -1.42 -23.72
C ASP A 148 -19.88 -0.21 -24.20
N GLN A 149 -18.60 -0.12 -23.82
CA GLN A 149 -17.67 0.90 -24.31
C GLN A 149 -17.47 0.83 -25.83
N LEU A 150 -17.34 -0.38 -26.41
CA LEU A 150 -17.22 -0.56 -27.86
C LEU A 150 -18.47 -0.06 -28.60
N CYS A 151 -19.66 -0.36 -28.08
CA CYS A 151 -20.94 0.13 -28.61
C CYS A 151 -21.02 1.66 -28.57
N ASP A 152 -20.62 2.29 -27.47
CA ASP A 152 -20.61 3.74 -27.32
C ASP A 152 -19.63 4.45 -28.25
N VAL A 153 -18.43 3.89 -28.44
CA VAL A 153 -17.44 4.42 -29.38
C VAL A 153 -17.94 4.29 -30.82
N LYS A 154 -18.47 3.13 -31.23
CA LYS A 154 -19.07 2.95 -32.57
C LYS A 154 -20.23 3.90 -32.84
N ARG A 155 -21.10 4.14 -31.85
CA ARG A 155 -22.21 5.08 -31.98
C ARG A 155 -21.70 6.51 -32.20
N LYS A 156 -20.69 6.94 -31.44
CA LYS A 156 -20.03 8.25 -31.62
C LYS A 156 -19.35 8.38 -32.99
N GLU A 157 -18.65 7.33 -33.42
CA GLU A 157 -18.03 7.27 -34.75
C GLU A 157 -19.08 7.49 -35.85
N GLN A 158 -20.17 6.72 -35.84
CA GLN A 158 -21.24 6.86 -36.83
C GLN A 158 -21.85 8.26 -36.84
N MET A 159 -22.18 8.83 -35.67
CA MET A 159 -22.71 10.20 -35.58
C MET A 159 -21.73 11.24 -36.16
N LEU A 160 -20.43 11.10 -35.91
CA LEU A 160 -19.40 11.98 -36.45
C LEU A 160 -19.20 11.78 -37.97
N GLN A 161 -19.31 10.56 -38.47
CA GLN A 161 -19.26 10.27 -39.91
C GLN A 161 -20.46 10.91 -40.64
N GLU A 162 -21.67 10.77 -40.09
CA GLU A 162 -22.89 11.37 -40.64
C GLU A 162 -22.83 12.90 -40.63
N ALA A 163 -22.37 13.51 -39.52
CA ALA A 163 -22.14 14.95 -39.42
C ALA A 163 -21.10 15.45 -40.43
N ASN A 164 -19.95 14.77 -40.56
CA ASN A 164 -18.94 15.11 -41.57
C ASN A 164 -19.47 14.99 -43.00
N LYS A 165 -20.27 13.95 -43.30
CA LYS A 165 -20.92 13.78 -44.61
C LYS A 165 -21.94 14.89 -44.90
N ALA A 166 -22.63 15.41 -43.89
CA ALA A 166 -23.52 16.57 -44.04
C ALA A 166 -22.73 17.87 -44.27
N LEU A 167 -21.60 18.07 -43.57
CA LEU A 167 -20.74 19.23 -43.76
C LEU A 167 -20.07 19.26 -45.13
N ARG A 168 -19.60 18.12 -45.65
CA ARG A 168 -19.03 18.01 -47.01
C ARG A 168 -20.04 18.41 -48.10
N ARG A 169 -21.28 17.90 -48.02
CA ARG A 169 -22.35 18.29 -48.95
C ARG A 169 -22.62 19.80 -48.91
N LYS A 170 -22.69 20.41 -47.73
CA LYS A 170 -22.84 21.87 -47.60
C LYS A 170 -21.68 22.66 -48.20
N LEU A 171 -20.45 22.13 -48.15
CA LEU A 171 -19.29 22.74 -48.79
C LEU A 171 -19.43 22.70 -50.32
N GLU A 172 -19.78 21.53 -50.87
CA GLU A 172 -20.00 21.30 -52.30
C GLU A 172 -21.17 22.13 -52.85
N GLU A 173 -22.26 22.25 -52.10
CA GLU A 173 -23.40 23.14 -52.38
C GLU A 173 -22.98 24.63 -52.32
N GLY A 174 -22.09 25.00 -51.39
CA GLY A 174 -21.53 26.34 -51.25
C GLY A 174 -20.64 26.75 -52.44
N THR A 175 -19.76 25.86 -52.90
CA THR A 175 -18.84 26.11 -54.03
C THR A 175 -19.56 26.29 -55.38
N ASN A 176 -20.78 25.72 -55.53
CA ASN A 176 -21.58 25.87 -56.73
C ASN A 176 -22.47 27.13 -56.77
N ASN A 177 -22.42 28.00 -55.74
CA ASN A 177 -23.10 29.30 -55.79
C ASN A 177 -22.23 30.35 -56.52
N PRO A 178 -22.75 31.06 -57.55
CA PRO A 178 -21.97 31.97 -58.40
C PRO A 178 -21.72 33.35 -57.75
N LEU A 179 -21.36 33.38 -56.46
CA LEU A 179 -21.04 34.60 -55.70
C LEU A 179 -19.59 34.64 -55.17
N GLN A 180 -18.78 33.59 -55.40
CA GLN A 180 -17.37 33.55 -55.00
C GLN A 180 -16.39 33.73 -56.18
N LEU A 181 -16.78 34.44 -57.24
CA LEU A 181 -15.86 34.89 -58.30
C LEU A 181 -15.44 36.38 -58.20
N SER A 182 -16.04 37.17 -57.29
CA SER A 182 -15.82 38.62 -57.21
C SER A 182 -14.49 39.04 -56.56
N TRP A 183 -13.83 38.16 -55.80
CA TRP A 183 -12.65 38.51 -54.99
C TRP A 183 -11.30 38.28 -55.70
N GLN A 184 -11.28 37.76 -56.93
CA GLN A 184 -10.03 37.43 -57.65
C GLN A 184 -9.66 38.42 -58.78
N ASN A 185 -10.60 39.24 -59.27
CA ASN A 185 -10.42 40.11 -60.45
C ASN A 185 -10.16 41.59 -60.09
N GLY A 186 -9.44 41.84 -58.99
CA GLY A 186 -9.21 43.18 -58.42
C GLY A 186 -7.77 43.70 -58.48
N ALA A 187 -6.91 43.19 -59.38
CA ALA A 187 -5.52 43.64 -59.50
C ALA A 187 -4.91 43.41 -60.90
N ASN A 188 -5.22 44.31 -61.82
CA ASN A 188 -4.44 44.73 -62.99
C ASN A 188 -5.02 46.12 -63.32
N ASP A 189 -4.26 47.20 -63.50
CA ASP A 189 -2.96 47.33 -64.16
C ASP A 189 -2.14 48.53 -63.59
N VAL A 190 -0.91 48.70 -64.09
CA VAL A 190 0.05 49.81 -63.96
C VAL A 190 1.25 49.56 -63.03
N GLY A 191 2.37 49.12 -63.64
CA GLY A 191 3.69 49.69 -63.35
C GLY A 191 4.81 48.76 -62.83
N ASN A 192 5.73 48.40 -63.73
CA ASN A 192 7.11 47.94 -63.51
C ASN A 192 7.39 46.62 -62.75
N ALA A 193 8.21 45.78 -63.41
CA ALA A 193 9.10 44.77 -62.83
C ALA A 193 10.50 45.40 -62.55
N PRO A 194 11.55 44.68 -62.05
CA PRO A 194 11.64 43.26 -61.66
C PRO A 194 12.40 43.00 -60.32
N CYS A 195 12.71 41.72 -60.07
CA CYS A 195 13.79 41.16 -59.22
C CYS A 195 13.54 40.81 -57.72
N GLY A 196 13.70 39.51 -57.40
CA GLY A 196 14.52 39.06 -56.26
C GLY A 196 13.88 38.10 -55.22
N GLY A 197 14.35 36.84 -55.17
CA GLY A 197 14.35 36.02 -53.93
C GLY A 197 13.61 34.67 -53.94
N GLU A 198 14.36 33.57 -53.99
CA GLU A 198 13.99 32.22 -53.48
C GLU A 198 14.28 32.12 -51.94
N PRO A 199 14.30 30.92 -51.29
CA PRO A 199 13.27 29.90 -51.02
C PRO A 199 13.08 29.79 -49.45
N PRO A 200 12.87 28.64 -48.72
CA PRO A 200 12.49 27.26 -49.05
C PRO A 200 11.35 26.67 -48.16
N GLN A 201 11.29 25.33 -48.05
CA GLN A 201 10.32 24.50 -47.31
C GLN A 201 10.65 24.31 -45.81
N SER A 202 9.66 23.92 -44.98
CA SER A 202 9.76 22.67 -44.17
C SER A 202 8.47 22.25 -43.43
N GLN A 203 8.13 20.96 -43.58
CA GLN A 203 7.57 19.98 -42.62
C GLN A 203 6.44 20.35 -41.61
N GLY A 204 5.30 19.66 -41.79
CA GLY A 204 4.97 18.51 -40.91
C GLY A 204 3.80 18.62 -39.92
N PHE A 205 2.68 17.92 -40.19
CA PHE A 205 1.87 17.23 -39.17
C PHE A 205 0.83 16.23 -39.73
N PHE A 206 1.25 15.12 -40.36
CA PHE A 206 0.37 13.96 -40.57
C PHE A 206 1.19 12.65 -40.56
N GLN A 207 0.90 11.77 -39.61
CA GLN A 207 1.45 10.42 -39.52
C GLN A 207 0.30 9.41 -39.72
N PRO A 208 0.29 8.60 -40.79
CA PRO A 208 -0.63 7.47 -40.90
C PRO A 208 -0.18 6.38 -39.93
N LEU A 209 -1.06 5.92 -39.04
CA LEU A 209 -0.79 4.73 -38.24
C LEU A 209 -0.97 3.49 -39.12
N GLY A 210 0.12 2.75 -39.32
CA GLY A 210 0.10 1.48 -40.04
C GLY A 210 -0.68 0.42 -39.26
N CYS A 211 -1.42 -0.42 -39.98
CA CYS A 211 -2.03 -1.62 -39.41
C CYS A 211 -0.96 -2.69 -39.22
N GLU A 212 -0.59 -2.98 -37.97
CA GLU A 212 0.20 -4.15 -37.60
C GLU A 212 -0.73 -5.38 -37.40
N PRO A 213 -0.61 -6.45 -38.20
CA PRO A 213 -1.41 -7.65 -38.04
C PRO A 213 -0.72 -8.64 -37.08
N SER A 214 -0.80 -8.40 -35.78
CA SER A 214 -0.16 -9.25 -34.74
C SER A 214 -1.13 -9.77 -33.66
N LEU A 215 -2.19 -10.46 -34.10
CA LEU A 215 -2.93 -11.42 -33.27
C LEU A 215 -2.70 -12.85 -33.79
N GLN A 216 -1.49 -13.37 -33.59
CA GLN A 216 -1.25 -14.80 -33.69
C GLN A 216 -1.91 -15.51 -32.49
N ILE A 217 -3.12 -16.01 -32.68
CA ILE A 217 -3.68 -17.06 -31.83
C ILE A 217 -2.79 -18.30 -32.02
N GLY A 218 -1.98 -18.60 -31.01
CA GLY A 218 -1.07 -19.73 -31.01
C GLY A 218 -1.77 -21.05 -30.72
N TYR A 219 -2.34 -21.68 -31.75
CA TYR A 219 -2.49 -23.14 -31.76
C TYR A 219 -1.21 -23.74 -32.35
N HIS A 220 -0.41 -24.43 -31.53
CA HIS A 220 0.71 -25.24 -31.99
C HIS A 220 0.38 -26.74 -31.83
N PRO A 221 0.15 -27.47 -32.93
CA PRO A 221 0.05 -28.92 -32.92
C PRO A 221 1.37 -29.60 -33.34
N VAL A 222 1.72 -30.69 -32.63
CA VAL A 222 2.62 -31.81 -33.04
C VAL A 222 4.15 -31.55 -33.12
N CYS A 223 4.83 -31.93 -32.03
CA CYS A 223 5.88 -32.98 -31.91
C CYS A 223 6.80 -33.36 -33.11
N ILE A 224 8.11 -33.49 -32.86
CA ILE A 224 8.91 -34.73 -33.02
C ILE A 224 10.27 -34.60 -32.29
N ASP A 225 10.78 -35.72 -31.74
CA ASP A 225 12.03 -35.84 -30.96
C ASP A 225 13.34 -35.62 -31.73
N GLN A 226 14.43 -35.22 -31.03
CA GLN A 226 15.61 -36.10 -30.82
C GLN A 226 16.72 -35.56 -29.87
N LEU A 227 16.93 -36.29 -28.77
CA LEU A 227 18.18 -36.75 -28.13
C LEU A 227 19.42 -35.82 -27.87
N ASN A 228 19.86 -35.86 -26.59
CA ASN A 228 21.24 -35.79 -26.04
C ASN A 228 22.06 -34.50 -26.23
N THR A 229 22.65 -33.89 -25.19
CA THR A 229 23.81 -34.43 -24.44
C THR A 229 24.10 -33.64 -23.13
N GLU A 230 24.89 -34.25 -22.26
CA GLU A 230 25.23 -34.00 -20.86
C GLU A 230 25.84 -32.65 -20.42
N ALA A 231 25.56 -32.33 -19.14
CA ALA A 231 26.48 -31.88 -18.07
C ALA A 231 27.05 -30.44 -17.94
N ALA A 232 27.06 -30.04 -16.66
CA ALA A 232 28.09 -29.28 -15.92
C ALA A 232 27.85 -27.80 -15.52
N ALA A 233 27.81 -27.62 -14.19
CA ALA A 233 28.56 -26.62 -13.40
C ALA A 233 28.08 -25.15 -13.27
N THR A 234 27.56 -24.85 -12.07
CA THR A 234 27.92 -23.73 -11.15
C THR A 234 27.88 -22.26 -11.58
N GLN A 235 27.14 -21.46 -10.77
CA GLN A 235 27.49 -20.14 -10.19
C GLN A 235 28.19 -19.11 -11.12
N ASN A 236 27.70 -17.87 -11.29
CA ASN A 236 27.57 -16.90 -10.20
C ASN A 236 26.83 -15.59 -10.63
N VAL A 237 26.14 -14.96 -9.67
CA VAL A 237 25.89 -13.49 -9.46
C VAL A 237 26.24 -12.53 -10.63
N ASN A 238 25.34 -11.66 -11.11
CA ASN A 238 24.89 -10.46 -10.37
C ASN A 238 23.70 -9.68 -10.99
N GLY A 239 22.92 -9.00 -10.14
CA GLY A 239 22.13 -7.78 -10.46
C GLY A 239 20.92 -7.89 -11.40
N TYR A 240 19.73 -7.56 -10.91
CA TYR A 240 19.09 -6.23 -11.08
C TYR A 240 17.67 -6.22 -10.46
N PHE A 241 17.22 -5.05 -10.02
CA PHE A 241 15.94 -4.82 -9.32
C PHE A 241 14.71 -5.17 -10.18
N PRO A 242 13.67 -5.81 -9.62
CA PRO A 242 12.34 -5.70 -10.19
C PRO A 242 11.80 -4.29 -9.95
N TRP A 243 11.57 -3.57 -11.04
CA TRP A 243 10.68 -2.41 -11.06
C TRP A 243 9.22 -2.84 -10.86
N TRP A 244 8.35 -1.83 -10.64
CA TRP A 244 6.87 -1.79 -10.67
C TRP A 244 6.03 -2.88 -9.93
N ILE A 245 5.24 -2.44 -8.94
CA ILE A 245 3.76 -2.24 -8.96
C ILE A 245 2.99 -3.56 -8.83
#